data_AF-A0A8J7AJ18-F1
#
_entry.id   AF-A0A8J7AJ18-F1
#
_cell.length_a   1.000
_cell.length_b   1.000
_cell.length_c   1.000
_cell.angle_alpha   90.00
_cell.angle_beta   90.00
_cell.angle_gamma   90.00
#
_symmetry.space_group_name_H-M   'P 1'
#
loop_
_entity.id
_entity.type
_entity.pdbx_description
1 polymer ?
#
loop_
_entity_poly.entity_id
_entity_poly.type
_entity_poly.pdbx_seq_one_letter_code
_entity_poly.pdbx_strand_id
1 'polypeptide(L)'
;MTLLNVAEICPVTRTLGPGQRFVIWVQGCCFRCENCISPDWIPQQQATLVDPFKLADYILSVPGIEGLTVSGGEPMLQATALCELFIYLRRHRDLSIICYSGFTLKQLQTKSDPNINTILTLVDVLIDGQYIPELNDNKGWRGSSNQVVHFLTSRHLHEASLFSDRQRDVELHLRNESALMVGVPPQDFSSKFKLAVDF
;
A
#
# COMPACT_ATOMS: atom_id res chain seq x y z
N MET A 1 15.76 6.83 -17.26
CA MET A 1 15.46 6.44 -15.87
C MET A 1 14.06 6.94 -15.56
N THR A 2 13.15 6.06 -15.18
CA THR A 2 11.73 6.40 -14.98
C THR A 2 11.53 6.86 -13.54
N LEU A 3 10.96 8.05 -13.34
CA LEU A 3 10.68 8.56 -12.00
C LEU A 3 9.40 7.93 -11.45
N LEU A 4 9.36 7.67 -10.15
CA LEU A 4 8.18 7.27 -9.41
C LEU A 4 7.46 8.52 -8.89
N ASN A 5 6.18 8.68 -9.21
CA ASN A 5 5.34 9.77 -8.74
C ASN A 5 4.63 9.35 -7.44
N VAL A 6 5.15 9.83 -6.32
CA VAL A 6 4.75 9.44 -4.96
C VAL A 6 3.87 10.53 -4.34
N ALA A 7 2.73 10.12 -3.80
CA ALA A 7 1.81 11.01 -3.10
C ALA A 7 2.25 11.23 -1.65
N GLU A 8 2.65 10.16 -0.95
CA GLU A 8 3.10 10.21 0.44
C GLU A 8 3.93 8.97 0.78
N ILE A 9 4.74 9.08 1.84
CA ILE A 9 5.47 7.95 2.44
C ILE A 9 5.27 7.90 3.95
N CYS A 10 5.32 6.70 4.52
CA CYS A 10 5.43 6.51 5.96
C CYS A 10 6.62 5.58 6.25
N PRO A 11 7.73 6.10 6.82
CA PRO A 11 8.94 5.30 7.02
C PRO A 11 8.74 4.10 7.95
N VAL A 12 7.89 4.23 8.96
CA VAL A 12 7.64 3.19 9.97
C VAL A 12 6.17 3.21 10.39
N THR A 13 5.48 2.09 10.18
CA THR A 13 4.13 1.81 10.71
C THR A 13 3.95 0.31 10.93
N ARG A 14 2.94 -0.10 11.70
CA ARG A 14 2.52 -1.50 11.87
C ARG A 14 1.13 -1.79 11.27
N THR A 15 0.53 -0.81 10.61
CA THR A 15 -0.90 -0.80 10.28
C THR A 15 -1.21 -1.39 8.90
N LEU A 16 -0.20 -1.64 8.05
CA LEU A 16 -0.38 -2.06 6.65
C LEU A 16 0.35 -3.36 6.29
N GLY A 17 0.37 -4.31 7.23
CA GLY A 17 0.92 -5.65 7.07
C GLY A 17 1.67 -6.12 8.31
N PRO A 18 2.21 -7.36 8.31
CA PRO A 18 3.03 -7.87 9.38
C PRO A 18 4.31 -7.08 9.61
N GLY A 19 4.73 -7.01 10.87
CA GLY A 19 5.96 -6.36 11.30
C GLY A 19 5.96 -4.84 11.19
N GLN A 20 7.13 -4.23 11.35
CA GLN A 20 7.32 -2.80 11.03
C GLN A 20 7.52 -2.63 9.54
N ARG A 21 6.80 -1.69 8.92
CA ARG A 21 6.80 -1.52 7.47
C ARG A 21 7.10 -0.09 7.06
N PHE A 22 7.85 0.03 5.98
CA PHE A 22 7.90 1.24 5.18
C PHE A 22 6.70 1.24 4.23
N VAL A 23 6.04 2.37 4.04
CA VAL A 23 4.89 2.46 3.13
C VAL A 23 5.10 3.53 2.08
N ILE A 24 4.76 3.19 0.84
CA ILE A 24 4.69 4.11 -0.30
C ILE A 24 3.23 4.17 -0.76
N TRP A 25 2.71 5.39 -0.89
CA TRP A 25 1.47 5.64 -1.63
C TRP A 25 1.81 6.38 -2.92
N VAL A 26 1.50 5.79 -4.08
CA VAL A 26 1.76 6.44 -5.36
C VAL A 26 0.65 7.42 -5.73
N GLN A 27 0.96 8.41 -6.57
CA GLN A 27 -0.01 9.38 -7.08
C GLN A 27 -0.62 8.90 -8.41
N GLY A 28 -1.92 9.12 -8.57
CA GLY A 28 -2.68 8.80 -9.78
C GLY A 28 -3.36 7.44 -9.67
N CYS A 29 -4.69 7.42 -9.80
CA CYS A 29 -5.51 6.21 -9.85
C CYS A 29 -6.40 6.21 -11.10
N CYS A 30 -6.58 5.05 -11.73
CA CYS A 30 -7.56 4.89 -12.81
C CYS A 30 -8.96 4.52 -12.29
N PHE A 31 -9.08 4.25 -10.98
CA PHE A 31 -10.32 3.95 -10.30
C PHE A 31 -10.87 5.17 -9.57
N ARG A 32 -12.16 5.11 -9.24
CA ARG A 32 -12.88 6.14 -8.50
C ARG A 32 -13.81 5.49 -7.49
N CYS A 33 -13.21 4.69 -6.60
CA CYS A 33 -13.96 3.98 -5.57
C CYS A 33 -14.79 4.98 -4.76
N GLU A 34 -16.04 4.62 -4.48
CA GLU A 34 -16.91 5.43 -3.63
C GLU A 34 -16.29 5.58 -2.23
N ASN A 35 -16.40 6.78 -1.65
CA ASN A 35 -15.82 7.11 -0.35
C ASN A 35 -14.33 6.73 -0.22
N CYS A 36 -13.56 6.88 -1.30
CA CYS A 36 -12.11 6.73 -1.25
C CYS A 36 -11.54 7.63 -0.14
N ILE A 37 -10.73 7.04 0.76
CA ILE A 37 -10.16 7.74 1.90
C ILE A 37 -8.98 8.67 1.52
N SER A 38 -8.51 8.56 0.27
CA SER A 38 -7.41 9.35 -0.26
C SER A 38 -7.78 9.93 -1.64
N PRO A 39 -8.84 10.74 -1.74
CA PRO A 39 -9.34 11.24 -3.02
C PRO A 39 -8.29 12.11 -3.74
N ASP A 40 -7.41 12.78 -2.99
CA ASP A 40 -6.33 13.62 -3.53
C ASP A 40 -5.26 12.82 -4.29
N TRP A 41 -5.21 11.49 -4.08
CA TRP A 41 -4.27 10.61 -4.77
C TRP A 41 -4.85 10.04 -6.07
N ILE A 42 -6.12 10.32 -6.39
CA ILE A 42 -6.79 9.87 -7.63
C ILE A 42 -6.32 10.63 -8.87
N PRO A 43 -6.23 11.98 -8.88
CA PRO A 43 -5.88 12.72 -10.09
C PRO A 43 -4.54 12.29 -10.69
N GLN A 44 -4.51 12.18 -12.02
CA GLN A 44 -3.32 11.92 -12.81
C GLN A 44 -2.48 13.20 -12.93
N GLN A 45 -1.88 13.60 -11.82
CA GLN A 45 -1.07 14.81 -11.70
C GLN A 45 0.27 14.49 -11.02
N GLN A 46 1.23 15.39 -11.19
CA GLN A 46 2.51 15.27 -10.50
C GLN A 46 2.34 15.60 -9.01
N ALA A 47 2.84 14.73 -8.15
CA ALA A 47 3.08 14.97 -6.73
C ALA A 47 4.60 15.04 -6.51
N THR A 48 5.19 14.13 -5.75
CA THR A 48 6.64 14.07 -5.54
C THR A 48 7.26 13.09 -6.54
N LEU A 49 8.05 13.59 -7.49
CA LEU A 49 8.83 12.73 -8.38
C LEU A 49 10.11 12.26 -7.68
N VAL A 50 10.26 10.94 -7.57
CA VAL A 50 11.36 10.30 -6.84
C VAL A 50 12.09 9.34 -7.77
N ASP A 51 13.42 9.34 -7.67
CA ASP A 51 14.26 8.31 -8.28
C ASP A 51 14.08 6.99 -7.51
N PRO A 52 13.67 5.88 -8.16
CA PRO A 52 13.46 4.61 -7.49
C PRO A 52 14.71 4.10 -6.75
N PHE A 53 15.92 4.38 -7.24
CA PHE A 53 17.15 3.93 -6.58
C PHE A 53 17.44 4.73 -5.30
N LYS A 54 17.27 6.05 -5.33
CA LYS A 54 17.39 6.89 -4.12
C LYS A 54 16.33 6.55 -3.08
N LEU A 55 15.11 6.25 -3.52
CA LEU A 55 14.05 5.78 -2.63
C LEU A 55 14.41 4.43 -2.00
N ALA A 56 14.99 3.52 -2.78
CA ALA A 56 15.45 2.25 -2.28
C ALA A 56 16.53 2.41 -1.19
N ASP A 57 17.54 3.25 -1.43
CA ASP A 57 18.59 3.56 -0.46
C ASP A 57 18.00 4.11 0.84
N TYR A 58 17.00 5.00 0.74
CA TYR A 58 16.30 5.51 1.91
C TYR A 58 15.57 4.40 2.67
N ILE A 59 14.77 3.57 1.98
CA ILE A 59 14.07 2.43 2.59
C ILE A 59 15.06 1.51 3.32
N LEU A 60 16.17 1.17 2.68
CA LEU A 60 17.20 0.29 3.24
C LEU A 60 17.85 0.87 4.50
N SER A 61 17.99 2.20 4.56
CA SER A 61 18.53 2.91 5.73
C SER A 61 17.60 2.94 6.95
N VAL A 62 16.30 2.67 6.78
CA VAL A 62 15.35 2.72 7.90
C VAL A 62 15.59 1.50 8.82
N PRO A 63 15.92 1.72 10.11
CA PRO A 63 16.19 0.63 11.03
C PRO A 63 14.90 -0.08 11.42
N GLY A 64 14.99 -1.40 11.61
CA GLY A 64 13.89 -2.20 12.19
C GLY A 64 12.73 -2.53 11.24
N ILE A 65 12.65 -1.97 10.03
CA ILE A 65 11.61 -2.40 9.07
C ILE A 65 11.83 -3.84 8.61
N GLU A 66 10.74 -4.58 8.49
CA GLU A 66 10.68 -5.98 8.09
C GLU A 66 10.07 -6.12 6.69
N GLY A 67 9.42 -5.07 6.19
CA GLY A 67 8.87 -5.07 4.85
C GLY A 67 8.52 -3.69 4.30
N LEU A 68 8.17 -3.70 3.02
CA LEU A 68 7.62 -2.60 2.24
C LEU A 68 6.15 -2.88 1.94
N THR A 69 5.28 -1.89 2.13
CA THR A 69 3.93 -1.90 1.57
C THR A 69 3.81 -0.83 0.50
N VAL A 70 3.31 -1.19 -0.66
CA VAL A 70 2.99 -0.25 -1.74
C VAL A 70 1.48 -0.24 -1.96
N SER A 71 0.90 0.94 -1.94
CA SER A 71 -0.53 1.18 -2.14
C SER A 71 -0.72 2.55 -2.79
N GLY A 72 -1.92 3.11 -2.73
CA GLY A 72 -2.24 4.50 -3.05
C GLY A 72 -2.10 4.84 -4.53
N GLY A 73 -2.95 5.75 -5.00
CA GLY A 73 -3.25 5.83 -6.41
C GLY A 73 -3.62 4.43 -6.94
N GLU A 74 -2.99 4.03 -8.04
CA GLU A 74 -2.90 2.64 -8.48
C GLU A 74 -1.43 2.29 -8.78
N PRO A 75 -0.76 1.47 -7.95
CA PRO A 75 0.65 1.12 -8.15
C PRO A 75 0.96 0.59 -9.54
N MET A 76 0.07 -0.20 -10.14
CA MET A 76 0.33 -0.83 -11.45
C MET A 76 0.33 0.16 -12.61
N LEU A 77 -0.10 1.42 -12.42
CA LEU A 77 0.10 2.50 -13.41
C LEU A 77 1.56 2.97 -13.49
N GLN A 78 2.38 2.64 -12.49
CA GLN A 78 3.78 3.03 -12.39
C GLN A 78 4.71 1.81 -12.34
N ALA A 79 4.29 0.70 -12.96
CA ALA A 79 4.94 -0.60 -12.90
C ALA A 79 6.43 -0.55 -13.28
N THR A 80 6.84 0.26 -14.27
CA THR A 80 8.25 0.38 -14.67
C THR A 80 9.15 0.84 -13.51
N ALA A 81 8.81 1.95 -12.84
CA ALA A 81 9.63 2.48 -11.74
C ALA A 81 9.55 1.61 -10.48
N LEU A 82 8.38 1.01 -10.19
CA LEU A 82 8.23 0.07 -9.08
C LEU A 82 9.01 -1.23 -9.31
N CYS A 83 9.07 -1.73 -10.54
CA CYS A 83 9.88 -2.89 -10.90
C CYS A 83 11.37 -2.62 -10.64
N GLU A 84 11.88 -1.46 -11.08
CA GLU A 84 13.26 -1.03 -10.79
C GLU A 84 13.54 -0.98 -9.28
N LEU A 85 12.63 -0.38 -8.50
CA LEU A 85 12.70 -0.31 -7.04
C LEU A 85 12.73 -1.70 -6.40
N PHE A 86 11.82 -2.60 -6.77
CA PHE A 86 11.69 -3.92 -6.14
C PHE A 86 12.88 -4.82 -6.46
N ILE A 87 13.36 -4.80 -7.72
CA ILE A 87 14.58 -5.52 -8.11
C ILE A 87 15.77 -5.04 -7.28
N TYR A 88 15.91 -3.71 -7.11
CA TYR A 88 17.00 -3.16 -6.31
C TYR A 88 16.88 -3.61 -4.85
N LEU A 89 15.72 -3.46 -4.22
CA LEU A 89 15.52 -3.87 -2.82
C LEU A 89 15.85 -5.35 -2.60
N ARG A 90 15.34 -6.24 -3.47
CA ARG A 90 15.57 -7.70 -3.39
C ARG A 90 17.04 -8.10 -3.47
N ARG A 91 17.90 -7.27 -4.08
CA ARG A 91 19.35 -7.51 -4.13
C ARG A 91 20.10 -7.09 -2.86
N HIS A 92 19.53 -6.20 -2.06
CA HIS A 92 20.25 -5.55 -0.95
C HIS A 92 19.75 -5.95 0.43
N ARG A 93 18.46 -6.27 0.60
CA ARG A 93 17.89 -6.68 1.88
C ARG A 93 16.68 -7.58 1.69
N ASP A 94 16.57 -8.59 2.54
CA ASP A 94 15.40 -9.46 2.58
C ASP A 94 14.23 -8.76 3.31
N LEU A 95 13.52 -7.88 2.60
CA LEU A 95 12.30 -7.22 3.07
C LEU A 95 11.07 -7.88 2.44
N SER A 96 10.01 -8.12 3.21
CA SER A 96 8.77 -8.59 2.58
C SER A 96 8.09 -7.48 1.78
N ILE A 97 7.46 -7.79 0.65
CA ILE A 97 6.76 -6.80 -0.17
C ILE A 97 5.28 -7.14 -0.22
N ILE A 98 4.43 -6.20 0.23
CA ILE A 98 2.99 -6.23 0.09
C ILE A 98 2.59 -5.18 -0.93
N CYS A 99 1.77 -5.53 -1.91
CA CYS A 99 1.23 -4.59 -2.89
C CYS A 99 -0.29 -4.61 -2.85
N TYR A 100 -0.89 -3.42 -2.81
CA TYR A 100 -2.32 -3.24 -3.04
C TYR A 100 -2.55 -2.84 -4.50
N SER A 101 -3.62 -3.33 -5.12
CA SER A 101 -4.05 -2.89 -6.45
C SER A 101 -5.57 -2.96 -6.57
N GLY A 102 -6.17 -2.00 -7.25
CA GLY A 102 -7.58 -2.05 -7.65
C GLY A 102 -7.86 -3.03 -8.79
N PHE A 103 -6.81 -3.42 -9.55
CA PHE A 103 -6.91 -4.52 -10.49
C PHE A 103 -6.88 -5.86 -9.76
N THR A 104 -7.58 -6.85 -10.30
CA THR A 104 -7.44 -8.23 -9.83
C THR A 104 -6.17 -8.89 -10.36
N LEU A 105 -5.64 -9.90 -9.66
CA LEU A 105 -4.50 -10.70 -10.12
C LEU A 105 -4.70 -11.20 -11.56
N LYS A 106 -5.91 -11.68 -11.87
CA LYS A 106 -6.29 -12.11 -13.22
C LYS A 106 -6.17 -10.96 -14.23
N GLN A 107 -6.67 -9.77 -13.90
CA GLN A 107 -6.55 -8.60 -14.79
C GLN A 107 -5.09 -8.20 -15.00
N LEU A 108 -4.26 -8.28 -13.95
CA LEU A 108 -2.82 -7.98 -14.05
C LEU A 108 -2.11 -8.97 -14.97
N GLN A 109 -2.35 -10.27 -14.80
CA GLN A 109 -1.79 -11.31 -15.67
C GLN A 109 -2.20 -11.14 -17.14
N THR A 110 -3.43 -10.67 -17.41
CA THR A 110 -3.90 -10.46 -18.78
C THR A 110 -3.29 -9.23 -19.47
N LYS A 111 -2.74 -8.26 -18.74
CA LYS A 111 -2.14 -7.05 -19.32
C LYS A 111 -0.92 -7.33 -20.21
N SER A 112 -0.27 -8.48 -20.02
CA SER A 112 0.95 -8.85 -20.73
C SER A 112 2.08 -7.80 -20.63
N ASP A 113 2.08 -7.02 -19.55
CA ASP A 113 3.13 -6.04 -19.26
C ASP A 113 4.32 -6.73 -18.58
N PRO A 114 5.55 -6.65 -19.14
CA PRO A 114 6.71 -7.34 -18.60
C PRO A 114 7.11 -6.85 -17.20
N ASN A 115 6.88 -5.57 -16.88
CA ASN A 115 7.17 -5.02 -15.56
C ASN A 115 6.16 -5.50 -14.53
N ILE A 116 4.87 -5.55 -14.86
CA ILE A 116 3.84 -6.12 -13.98
C ILE A 116 4.14 -7.61 -13.72
N ASN A 117 4.45 -8.38 -14.77
CA ASN A 117 4.81 -9.79 -14.62
C ASN A 117 6.01 -9.98 -13.69
N THR A 118 7.03 -9.12 -13.82
CA THR A 118 8.19 -9.14 -12.93
C THR A 118 7.82 -8.74 -11.50
N ILE A 119 7.02 -7.69 -11.31
CA ILE A 119 6.53 -7.30 -9.98
C ILE A 119 5.81 -8.46 -9.28
N LEU A 120 4.96 -9.20 -9.99
CA LEU A 120 4.22 -10.34 -9.43
C LEU A 120 5.13 -11.49 -8.97
N THR A 121 6.39 -11.58 -9.45
CA THR A 121 7.37 -12.55 -8.92
C THR A 121 8.16 -12.01 -7.73
N LEU A 122 8.16 -10.69 -7.52
CA LEU A 122 8.90 -10.01 -6.47
C LEU A 122 8.02 -9.66 -5.25
N VAL A 123 6.70 -9.61 -5.41
CA VAL A 123 5.73 -9.35 -4.33
C VAL A 123 5.47 -10.63 -3.54
N ASP A 124 5.45 -10.54 -2.21
CA ASP A 124 5.09 -11.68 -1.35
C ASP A 124 3.57 -11.83 -1.18
N VAL A 125 2.87 -10.70 -1.02
CA VAL A 125 1.41 -10.66 -0.91
C VAL A 125 0.82 -9.57 -1.79
N LEU A 126 -0.11 -9.93 -2.66
CA LEU A 126 -0.95 -8.99 -3.40
C LEU A 126 -2.33 -8.94 -2.73
N ILE A 127 -2.80 -7.74 -2.40
CA ILE A 127 -4.19 -7.50 -1.97
C ILE A 127 -4.90 -6.79 -3.13
N ASP A 128 -5.81 -7.49 -3.78
CA ASP A 128 -6.36 -7.09 -5.07
C ASP A 128 -7.82 -6.61 -5.00
N GLY A 129 -8.26 -5.91 -6.04
CA GLY A 129 -9.64 -5.44 -6.19
C GLY A 129 -9.91 -4.05 -5.62
N GLN A 130 -10.93 -3.38 -6.18
CA GLN A 130 -11.37 -2.06 -5.77
C GLN A 130 -12.02 -2.08 -4.36
N TYR A 131 -11.91 -0.97 -3.65
CA TYR A 131 -12.60 -0.79 -2.38
C TYR A 131 -14.11 -0.62 -2.59
N ILE A 132 -14.91 -1.29 -1.76
CA ILE A 132 -16.37 -1.19 -1.74
C ILE A 132 -16.83 -0.86 -0.31
N PRO A 133 -17.37 0.35 -0.04
CA PRO A 133 -17.73 0.80 1.31
C PRO A 133 -18.71 -0.12 2.04
N GLU A 134 -19.69 -0.66 1.33
CA GLU A 134 -20.75 -1.54 1.86
C GLU A 134 -20.17 -2.88 2.35
N LEU A 135 -19.00 -3.25 1.83
CA LEU A 135 -18.28 -4.47 2.16
C LEU A 135 -17.11 -4.20 3.13
N ASN A 136 -16.99 -3.00 3.67
CA ASN A 136 -16.02 -2.69 4.71
C ASN A 136 -16.47 -3.31 6.04
N ASP A 137 -15.89 -4.47 6.36
CA ASP A 137 -16.15 -5.22 7.59
C ASP A 137 -15.12 -4.98 8.71
N ASN A 138 -14.21 -4.02 8.50
CA ASN A 138 -13.15 -3.65 9.44
C ASN A 138 -12.23 -4.80 9.89
N LYS A 139 -11.95 -5.75 8.98
CA LYS A 139 -11.09 -6.90 9.24
C LYS A 139 -9.86 -6.96 8.34
N GLY A 140 -8.81 -7.58 8.87
CA GLY A 140 -7.58 -7.82 8.12
C GLY A 140 -6.82 -6.53 7.83
N TRP A 141 -5.99 -6.60 6.78
CA TRP A 141 -5.36 -5.43 6.17
C TRP A 141 -6.01 -5.03 4.84
N ARG A 142 -7.01 -5.77 4.37
CA ARG A 142 -7.83 -5.36 3.22
C ARG A 142 -8.79 -4.23 3.62
N GLY A 143 -9.20 -3.41 2.66
CA GLY A 143 -10.18 -2.34 2.82
C GLY A 143 -11.61 -2.86 2.92
N SER A 144 -11.98 -3.83 2.07
CA SER A 144 -13.34 -4.39 1.98
C SER A 144 -13.32 -5.89 1.65
N SER A 145 -14.40 -6.62 1.94
CA SER A 145 -14.45 -8.09 1.90
C SER A 145 -14.46 -8.72 0.50
N ASN A 146 -14.67 -7.91 -0.54
CA ASN A 146 -14.47 -8.33 -1.93
C ASN A 146 -12.99 -8.41 -2.34
N GLN A 147 -12.09 -7.77 -1.59
CA GLN A 147 -10.67 -7.77 -1.95
C GLN A 147 -10.01 -9.09 -1.57
N VAL A 148 -9.22 -9.65 -2.47
CA VAL A 148 -8.60 -10.97 -2.29
C VAL A 148 -7.15 -10.83 -1.90
N VAL A 149 -6.75 -11.61 -0.89
CA VAL A 149 -5.36 -11.71 -0.43
C VAL A 149 -4.70 -12.89 -1.14
N HIS A 150 -3.74 -12.59 -2.00
CA HIS A 150 -2.94 -13.57 -2.73
C HIS A 150 -1.55 -13.68 -2.10
N PHE A 151 -1.26 -14.82 -1.49
CA PHE A 151 0.09 -15.17 -1.04
C PHE A 151 0.87 -15.70 -2.25
N LEU A 152 1.69 -14.84 -2.86
CA LEU A 152 2.49 -15.18 -4.04
C LEU A 152 3.78 -15.92 -3.65
N THR A 153 4.20 -15.82 -2.39
CA THR A 153 5.27 -16.61 -1.78
C THR A 153 4.78 -17.26 -0.48
N SER A 154 5.57 -18.18 0.07
CA SER A 154 5.25 -18.85 1.35
C SER A 154 5.50 -17.98 2.59
N ARG A 155 6.13 -16.81 2.45
CA ARG A 155 6.67 -16.00 3.55
C ARG A 155 5.65 -15.72 4.65
N HIS A 156 4.44 -15.34 4.26
CA HIS A 156 3.38 -14.90 5.18
C HIS A 156 2.27 -15.95 5.40
N LEU A 157 2.44 -17.18 4.91
CA LEU A 157 1.41 -18.23 5.08
C LEU A 157 1.17 -18.62 6.54
N HIS A 158 2.22 -18.60 7.36
CA HIS A 158 2.14 -18.95 8.78
C HIS A 158 1.27 -17.97 9.61
N GLU A 159 1.08 -16.76 9.10
CA GLU A 159 0.30 -15.69 9.72
C GLU A 159 -0.87 -15.23 8.83
N ALA A 160 -1.31 -16.09 7.90
CA ALA A 160 -2.34 -15.77 6.91
C ALA A 160 -3.67 -15.31 7.56
N SER A 161 -4.02 -15.82 8.74
CA SER A 161 -5.22 -15.40 9.47
C SER A 161 -5.20 -13.92 9.83
N LEU A 162 -4.03 -13.31 10.04
CA LEU A 162 -3.94 -11.86 10.30
C LEU A 162 -4.39 -11.03 9.11
N PHE A 163 -4.29 -11.54 7.88
CA PHE A 163 -4.74 -10.83 6.70
C PHE A 163 -6.28 -10.82 6.56
N SER A 164 -6.99 -11.70 7.27
CA SER A 164 -8.44 -11.90 7.13
C SER A 164 -9.24 -11.62 8.39
N ASP A 165 -8.69 -11.90 9.58
CA ASP A 165 -9.48 -12.02 10.80
C ASP A 165 -9.14 -10.97 11.86
N ARG A 166 -7.96 -10.35 11.80
CA ARG A 166 -7.58 -9.33 12.79
C ARG A 166 -8.56 -8.16 12.73
N GLN A 167 -8.80 -7.51 13.86
CA GLN A 167 -9.43 -6.20 13.84
C GLN A 167 -8.43 -5.20 13.24
N ARG A 168 -8.91 -4.43 12.25
CA ARG A 168 -8.09 -3.42 11.61
C ARG A 168 -7.90 -2.21 12.52
N ASP A 169 -6.69 -1.70 12.55
CA ASP A 169 -6.26 -0.51 13.26
C ASP A 169 -6.00 0.65 12.29
N VAL A 170 -5.84 1.84 12.87
CA VAL A 170 -5.36 3.04 12.19
C VAL A 170 -4.27 3.69 13.03
N GLU A 171 -3.29 4.29 12.36
CA GLU A 171 -2.20 5.04 13.00
C GLU A 171 -2.23 6.49 12.51
N LEU A 172 -2.10 7.44 13.44
CA LEU A 172 -2.05 8.86 13.13
C LEU A 172 -0.63 9.38 13.37
N HIS A 173 0.03 9.83 12.31
CA HIS A 173 1.31 10.53 12.39
C HIS A 173 1.05 12.03 12.37
N LEU A 174 1.12 12.66 13.53
CA LEU A 174 0.99 14.10 13.67
C LEU A 174 2.31 14.78 13.28
N ARG A 175 2.24 15.73 12.36
CA ARG A 175 3.31 16.64 11.94
C ARG A 175 2.90 18.05 12.37
N ASN A 176 3.81 19.03 12.31
CA ASN A 176 3.55 20.39 12.81
C ASN A 176 2.23 20.99 12.31
N GLU A 177 1.99 20.95 11.00
CA GLU A 177 0.81 21.56 10.35
C GLU A 177 -0.04 20.54 9.58
N SER A 178 0.25 19.25 9.73
CA SER A 178 -0.46 18.20 9.00
C SER A 178 -0.53 16.90 9.80
N ALA A 179 -1.44 16.02 9.42
CA ALA A 179 -1.52 14.67 9.97
C ALA A 179 -1.63 13.68 8.82
N LEU A 180 -0.96 12.53 8.97
CA LEU A 180 -1.13 11.39 8.08
C LEU A 180 -1.85 10.28 8.83
N MET A 181 -3.01 9.86 8.29
CA MET A 181 -3.68 8.66 8.74
C MET A 181 -3.24 7.48 7.89
N VAL A 182 -2.75 6.44 8.54
CA VAL A 182 -2.32 5.18 7.93
C VAL A 182 -3.37 4.11 8.25
N GLY A 183 -3.78 3.37 7.22
CA GLY A 183 -4.83 2.36 7.33
C GLY A 183 -6.20 2.84 6.86
N VAL A 184 -7.16 1.92 6.81
CA VAL A 184 -8.56 2.23 6.47
C VAL A 184 -9.36 2.29 7.77
N PRO A 185 -9.92 3.46 8.14
CA PRO A 185 -10.67 3.58 9.37
C PRO A 185 -11.97 2.75 9.34
N PRO A 186 -12.50 2.37 10.52
CA PRO A 186 -13.86 1.84 10.61
C PRO A 186 -14.87 2.91 10.21
N GLN A 187 -16.09 2.47 9.93
CA GLN A 187 -17.23 3.38 9.77
C GLN A 187 -17.38 4.28 11.02
N ASP A 188 -17.81 5.52 10.81
CA ASP A 188 -17.99 6.56 11.83
C ASP A 188 -16.72 7.01 12.59
N PHE A 189 -15.52 6.57 12.18
CA PHE A 189 -14.28 6.97 12.84
C PHE A 189 -14.11 8.48 12.91
N SER A 190 -14.36 9.20 11.79
CA SER A 190 -14.19 10.66 11.72
C SER A 190 -15.03 11.39 12.77
N SER A 191 -16.31 11.03 12.89
CA SER A 191 -17.22 11.62 13.88
C SER A 191 -16.79 11.33 15.32
N LYS A 192 -16.38 10.08 15.61
CA LYS A 192 -15.90 9.69 16.94
C LYS A 192 -14.56 10.34 17.28
N PHE A 193 -13.66 10.44 16.32
CA PHE A 193 -12.36 11.08 16.49
C PHE A 193 -12.53 12.56 16.80
N LYS A 194 -13.39 13.27 16.04
CA LYS A 194 -13.70 14.68 16.29
C LYS A 194 -14.20 14.92 17.72
N LEU A 195 -15.15 14.10 18.19
CA LEU A 195 -15.65 14.20 19.57
C LEU A 195 -14.56 13.99 20.63
N ALA A 196 -13.52 13.21 20.33
CA ALA A 196 -12.44 12.91 21.26
C ALA A 196 -11.36 14.01 21.34
N VAL A 197 -11.26 14.86 20.31
CA VAL A 197 -10.22 15.91 20.20
C VAL A 197 -10.80 17.33 20.23
N ASP A 198 -12.12 17.48 20.22
CA ASP A 198 -12.80 18.74 20.53
C ASP A 198 -12.69 18.98 22.04
N PHE A 199 -11.71 19.79 22.46
CA PHE A 199 -11.51 20.29 23.83
C PHE A 199 -12.08 21.70 23.99
#